data_AF-A0A5N9HFY2-F1
#
_entry.id   AF-A0A5N9HFY2-F1
#
_cell.length_a   1.000
_cell.length_b   1.000
_cell.length_c   1.000
_cell.angle_alpha   90.00
_cell.angle_beta   90.00
_cell.angle_gamma   90.00
#
_symmetry.space_group_name_H-M   'P 1'
#
loop_
_entity.id
_entity.type
_entity.pdbx_description
1 polymer ?
#
loop_
_entity_poly.entity_id
_entity_poly.type
_entity_poly.pdbx_seq_one_letter_code
_entity_poly.pdbx_strand_id
1 'polypeptide(L)'
;MSVEVTDNAKMELLKTLERLSLEEGQYLRLTTPPSWTGPGDFGIVLDTEQDFDTKIEFNEQIVLLINEQLLTQYEKVIFDFKETPDGTSFALDIY
;
A
#
# COMPACT_ATOMS: atom_id res chain seq x y z
N MET A 1 3.67 12.64 -11.41
CA MET A 1 3.72 11.48 -10.51
C MET A 1 2.54 10.59 -10.82
N SER A 2 2.79 9.33 -11.13
CA SER A 2 1.75 8.32 -11.37
C SER A 2 1.99 7.14 -10.44
N VAL A 3 0.99 6.80 -9.64
CA VAL A 3 1.01 5.58 -8.83
C VAL A 3 0.04 4.58 -9.41
N GLU A 4 0.58 3.40 -9.70
CA GLU A 4 -0.15 2.30 -10.30
C GLU A 4 -0.17 1.15 -9.29
N VAL A 5 -1.35 0.82 -8.79
CA VAL A 5 -1.54 -0.37 -7.95
C VAL A 5 -2.16 -1.45 -8.80
N THR A 6 -1.47 -2.58 -8.94
CA THR A 6 -1.96 -3.70 -9.75
C THR A 6 -3.17 -4.36 -9.11
N ASP A 7 -3.97 -5.06 -9.92
CA ASP A 7 -5.13 -5.79 -9.42
C ASP A 7 -4.73 -6.95 -8.48
N ASN A 8 -3.54 -7.54 -8.67
CA ASN A 8 -2.99 -8.54 -7.75
C ASN A 8 -2.76 -7.95 -6.36
N ALA A 9 -2.13 -6.77 -6.30
CA ALA A 9 -1.93 -6.08 -5.03
C ALA A 9 -3.26 -5.71 -4.38
N LYS A 10 -4.21 -5.14 -5.13
CA LYS A 10 -5.54 -4.80 -4.61
C LYS A 10 -6.30 -6.01 -4.08
N MET A 11 -6.24 -7.14 -4.79
CA MET A 11 -6.90 -8.37 -4.38
C MET A 11 -6.29 -8.91 -3.08
N GLU A 12 -4.97 -8.91 -2.94
CA GLU A 12 -4.32 -9.39 -1.72
C GLU A 12 -4.53 -8.44 -0.53
N LEU A 13 -4.56 -7.12 -0.79
CA LEU A 13 -4.96 -6.12 0.19
C LEU A 13 -6.39 -6.38 0.66
N LEU A 14 -7.34 -6.60 -0.26
CA LEU A 14 -8.72 -6.90 0.10
C LEU A 14 -8.82 -8.15 0.98
N LYS A 15 -8.16 -9.25 0.61
CA LYS A 15 -8.10 -10.46 1.47
C LYS A 15 -7.49 -10.17 2.83
N THR A 16 -6.48 -9.30 2.89
CA THR A 16 -5.84 -8.90 4.14
C THR A 16 -6.83 -8.13 5.02
N LEU A 17 -7.60 -7.19 4.43
CA LEU A 17 -8.67 -6.47 5.13
C LEU A 17 -9.79 -7.40 5.59
N GLU A 18 -10.17 -8.41 4.81
CA GLU A 18 -11.18 -9.39 5.22
C GLU A 18 -10.71 -10.29 6.39
N ARG A 19 -9.40 -10.56 6.44
CA ARG A 19 -8.76 -11.32 7.52
C ARG A 19 -8.52 -10.50 8.78
N LEU A 20 -8.33 -9.20 8.63
CA LEU A 20 -8.15 -8.26 9.72
C LEU A 20 -9.52 -7.74 10.16
N SER A 21 -9.85 -7.87 11.45
CA SER A 21 -11.00 -7.14 11.99
C SER A 21 -10.63 -5.67 12.16
N LEU A 22 -10.72 -4.89 11.08
CA LEU A 22 -10.50 -3.45 11.12
C LEU A 22 -11.58 -2.79 11.97
N GLU A 23 -11.16 -1.87 12.83
CA GLU A 23 -12.08 -0.96 13.50
C GLU A 23 -12.56 0.10 12.51
N GLU A 24 -13.73 0.70 12.76
CA GLU A 24 -14.24 1.79 11.93
C GLU A 24 -13.21 2.92 11.85
N GLY A 25 -12.82 3.29 10.62
CA GLY A 25 -11.82 4.33 10.35
C GLY A 25 -10.37 3.85 10.27
N GLN A 26 -10.10 2.55 10.43
CA GLN A 26 -8.79 1.96 10.16
C GLN A 26 -8.66 1.50 8.70
N TYR A 27 -7.52 1.82 8.09
CA TYR A 27 -7.17 1.47 6.74
C TYR A 27 -5.74 0.93 6.68
N LEU A 28 -5.43 0.16 5.65
CA LEU A 28 -4.05 -0.17 5.33
C LEU A 28 -3.38 1.07 4.72
N ARG A 29 -2.20 1.44 5.20
CA ARG A 29 -1.40 2.55 4.68
C ARG A 29 -0.03 2.06 4.23
N LEU A 30 0.37 2.49 3.04
CA LEU A 30 1.74 2.32 2.56
C LEU A 30 2.65 3.34 3.25
N THR A 31 3.70 2.85 3.90
CA THR A 31 4.64 3.67 4.66
C THR A 31 6.09 3.32 4.31
N THR A 32 6.99 4.29 4.40
CA THR A 32 8.44 4.14 4.18
C THR A 32 9.20 4.59 5.43
N PRO A 33 10.49 4.22 5.57
CA PRO A 33 11.33 4.75 6.64
C PRO A 33 11.34 6.29 6.66
N PRO A 34 11.31 6.94 7.84
CA PRO A 34 11.49 6.38 9.18
C PRO A 34 10.21 5.82 9.84
N SER A 35 9.04 6.02 9.23
CA SER A 35 7.77 5.55 9.78
C SER A 35 7.65 4.02 9.75
N TRP A 36 8.32 3.38 8.79
CA TRP A 36 8.55 1.93 8.76
C TRP A 36 9.91 1.57 9.37
N THR A 37 9.92 0.62 10.31
CA THR A 37 11.14 0.09 10.95
C THR A 37 11.37 -1.40 10.68
N GLY A 38 10.52 -2.02 9.85
CA GLY A 38 10.68 -3.41 9.43
C GLY A 38 11.74 -3.59 8.35
N PRO A 39 12.05 -4.84 7.97
CA PRO A 39 12.92 -5.12 6.83
C PRO A 39 12.29 -4.60 5.54
N GLY A 40 13.09 -3.96 4.67
CA GLY A 40 12.67 -3.44 3.37
C GLY A 40 12.56 -1.93 3.30
N ASP A 41 12.40 -1.41 2.07
CA ASP A 41 12.31 0.02 1.79
C ASP A 41 10.91 0.59 2.05
N PHE A 42 9.90 -0.26 2.25
CA PHE A 42 8.52 0.11 2.57
C PHE A 42 7.82 -0.97 3.42
N GLY A 43 6.68 -0.61 3.99
CA GLY A 43 5.79 -1.53 4.68
C GLY A 43 4.32 -1.09 4.60
N ILE A 44 3.43 -1.99 4.98
CA ILE A 44 1.99 -1.73 5.07
C ILE A 44 1.61 -1.79 6.55
N VAL A 45 1.02 -0.72 7.05
CA VAL A 45 0.59 -0.59 8.45
C VAL A 45 -0.89 -0.28 8.52
N LEU A 46 -1.50 -0.50 9.68
CA LEU A 46 -2.84 0.00 9.96
C LEU A 46 -2.73 1.43 10.46
N ASP A 47 -3.47 2.33 9.81
CA ASP A 47 -3.51 3.74 10.16
C ASP A 47 -4.88 4.32 9.80
N THR A 48 -5.17 5.54 10.25
CA THR A 48 -6.37 6.27 9.88
C THR A 48 -6.14 7.10 8.62
N GLU A 49 -7.22 7.48 7.95
CA GLU A 49 -7.16 8.46 6.86
C GLU A 49 -6.58 9.79 7.35
N GLN A 50 -5.68 10.37 6.55
CA GLN A 50 -5.11 11.70 6.77
C GLN A 50 -5.37 12.59 5.56
N ASP A 51 -5.26 13.90 5.76
CA ASP A 51 -5.32 14.86 4.67
C ASP A 51 -4.21 14.55 3.64
N PHE A 52 -4.55 14.66 2.34
CA PHE A 52 -3.66 14.38 1.20
C PHE A 52 -3.27 12.92 1.00
N ASP A 53 -4.04 11.97 1.55
CA ASP A 53 -3.90 10.57 1.16
C ASP A 53 -4.57 10.27 -0.18
N THR A 54 -3.83 9.60 -1.05
CA THR A 54 -4.39 8.92 -2.20
C THR A 54 -5.07 7.63 -1.75
N LYS A 55 -6.38 7.53 -2.01
CA LYS A 55 -7.17 6.34 -1.72
C LYS A 55 -7.16 5.40 -2.90
N ILE A 56 -6.71 4.17 -2.67
CA ILE A 56 -6.79 3.08 -3.63
C ILE A 56 -8.06 2.30 -3.34
N GLU A 57 -9.00 2.37 -4.27
CA GLU A 57 -10.27 1.67 -4.18
C GLU A 57 -10.26 0.41 -5.03
N PHE A 58 -10.87 -0.65 -4.50
CA PHE A 58 -11.10 -1.90 -5.19
C PHE A 58 -12.42 -2.50 -4.71
N ASN A 59 -13.30 -2.89 -5.63
CA ASN A 59 -14.66 -3.36 -5.31
C ASN A 59 -15.43 -2.40 -4.37
N GLU A 60 -15.38 -1.10 -4.64
CA GLU A 60 -16.05 -0.05 -3.85
C GLU A 60 -15.56 0.07 -2.39
N GLN A 61 -14.45 -0.60 -2.05
CA GLN A 61 -13.80 -0.53 -0.74
C GLN A 61 -12.41 0.10 -0.86
N ILE A 62 -12.06 0.95 0.09
CA ILE A 62 -10.70 1.49 0.19
C ILE A 62 -9.80 0.36 0.70
N VAL A 63 -8.84 -0.04 -0.13
CA VAL A 63 -7.92 -1.13 0.18
C VAL A 63 -6.53 -0.70 0.61
N LEU A 64 -6.12 0.52 0.24
CA LEU A 64 -4.84 1.09 0.62
C LEU A 64 -4.91 2.62 0.60
N LEU A 65 -4.29 3.24 1.59
CA LEU A 65 -3.97 4.66 1.62
C LEU A 65 -2.50 4.84 1.27
N ILE A 66 -2.21 5.82 0.43
CA ILE A 66 -0.84 6.18 0.08
C ILE A 66 -0.65 7.66 0.35
N ASN A 67 0.32 7.98 1.19
CA ASN A 67 0.68 9.36 1.44
C ASN A 67 1.33 9.95 0.16
N GLU A 68 0.75 11.01 -0.40
CA GLU A 68 1.27 11.66 -1.61
C GLU A 68 2.74 12.11 -1.46
N GLN A 69 3.17 12.51 -0.25
CA GLN A 69 4.55 12.92 0.00
C GLN A 69 5.55 11.79 -0.22
N LEU A 70 5.18 10.55 0.09
CA LEU A 70 6.01 9.36 -0.16
C LEU A 70 6.32 9.19 -1.64
N LEU A 71 5.40 9.66 -2.48
CA LEU A 71 5.44 9.51 -3.93
C LEU A 71 6.04 10.73 -4.62
N THR A 72 6.15 11.89 -3.94
CA THR A 72 6.75 13.13 -4.50
C THR A 72 8.18 12.97 -4.93
N GLN A 73 8.87 11.95 -4.42
CA GLN A 73 10.27 11.67 -4.73
C GLN A 73 10.45 10.85 -6.02
N TYR A 74 9.36 10.32 -6.60
CA TYR A 74 9.41 9.34 -7.68
C TYR A 74 8.48 9.73 -8.84
N GLU A 75 8.94 9.53 -10.08
CA GLU A 75 8.17 9.91 -11.27
C GLU A 75 7.02 8.92 -11.51
N LYS A 76 7.34 7.62 -11.40
CA LYS A 76 6.39 6.52 -11.48
C LYS A 76 6.66 5.47 -10.39
N VAL A 77 5.60 5.03 -9.73
CA VAL A 77 5.63 3.97 -8.73
C VAL A 77 4.59 2.92 -9.09
N ILE A 78 5.00 1.65 -9.12
CA ILE A 78 4.12 0.50 -9.35
C ILE A 78 4.14 -0.35 -8.08
N PHE A 79 2.98 -0.48 -7.43
CA PHE A 79 2.79 -1.35 -6.29
C PHE A 79 2.11 -2.64 -6.75
N ASP A 80 2.83 -3.76 -6.60
CA ASP A 80 2.41 -5.07 -7.08
C ASP A 80 2.53 -6.13 -5.98
N PHE A 81 1.82 -7.24 -6.16
CA PHE A 81 1.97 -8.44 -5.35
C PHE A 81 2.37 -9.58 -6.28
N LYS A 82 3.65 -9.95 -6.23
CA LYS A 82 4.29 -10.88 -7.18
C LYS A 82 5.19 -11.88 -6.47
N GLU A 83 5.51 -12.96 -7.16
CA GLU A 83 6.55 -13.88 -6.69
C GLU A 83 7.93 -13.20 -6.76
N THR A 84 8.58 -13.15 -5.61
CA THR A 84 9.98 -12.78 -5.46
C THR A 84 10.80 -14.04 -5.17
N PRO A 85 12.14 -13.99 -5.29
CA PRO A 85 12.99 -15.13 -4.93
C PRO A 85 12.78 -15.62 -3.49
N ASP A 86 12.31 -14.75 -2.59
CA ASP A 86 12.04 -15.03 -1.18
C ASP A 86 10.58 -15.46 -0.91
N GLY A 87 9.75 -15.57 -1.97
CA GLY A 87 8.34 -15.93 -1.91
C GLY A 87 7.42 -14.86 -2.47
N THR A 88 6.11 -15.12 -2.48
CA THR A 88 5.11 -14.12 -2.91
C THR A 88 5.01 -13.01 -1.88
N SER A 89 5.32 -11.79 -2.29
CA SER A 89 5.31 -10.62 -1.43
C SER A 89 4.87 -9.37 -2.18
N PHE A 90 4.54 -8.33 -1.42
CA PHE A 90 4.39 -6.99 -1.98
C PHE A 90 5.73 -6.48 -2.50
N ALA A 91 5.69 -5.78 -3.62
CA ALA A 91 6.84 -5.18 -4.27
C ALA A 91 6.48 -3.76 -4.73
N LEU A 92 7.44 -2.86 -4.61
CA LEU A 92 7.32 -1.47 -5.05
C LEU A 92 8.39 -1.24 -6.13
N ASP A 93 7.96 -1.21 -7.39
CA ASP A 93 8.85 -0.91 -8.52
C ASP A 93 8.82 0.60 -8.78
N ILE A 94 9.99 1.23 -8.74
CA ILE A 94 10.16 2.69 -8.83
C ILE A 94 10.98 3.02 -10.08
N TYR A 95 10.55 4.03 -10.84
CA TYR A 95 11.21 4.50 -12.07
C TYR A 95 11.52 5.99 -12.03
#